data_AF-A0A535BG81-F1
#
_entry.id   AF-A0A535BG81-F1
#
_cell.length_a   1.000
_cell.length_b   1.000
_cell.length_c   1.000
_cell.angle_alpha   90.00
_cell.angle_beta   90.00
_cell.angle_gamma   90.00
#
_symmetry.space_group_name_H-M   'P 1'
#
loop_
_entity.id
_entity.type
_entity.pdbx_description
1 polymer ?
#
loop_
_entity_poly.entity_id
_entity_poly.type
_entity_poly.pdbx_seq_one_letter_code
_entity_poly.pdbx_strand_id
1 'polypeptide(L)'
;IVWKLSSPTVAGQHAPTLLGNGNILIFDNGVHRLDDSMPFSRVIEVDPASNKIAWKYQDRPAWNFFSPRMGNAQRLPNGNTLVCESSFGRFFEVTAEGEIVWEYVNPFFGRPFFAGEPTTQGNLVFRALRYSADEIGRAKATARA
;
A
#
# COMPACT_ATOMS: atom_id res chain seq x y z
N ILE A 1 7.92 -16.41 -18.35
CA ILE A 1 7.53 -15.81 -17.06
C ILE A 1 8.72 -15.95 -16.13
N VAL A 2 9.31 -14.85 -15.64
CA VAL A 2 10.55 -14.87 -14.83
C VAL A 2 10.29 -15.03 -13.32
N TRP A 3 9.10 -14.64 -12.86
CA TRP A 3 8.65 -14.79 -11.48
C TRP A 3 7.12 -14.72 -11.42
N LYS A 4 6.51 -15.40 -10.44
CA LYS A 4 5.06 -15.40 -10.19
C LYS A 4 4.80 -15.63 -8.71
N LEU A 5 3.91 -14.83 -8.13
CA LEU A 5 3.26 -15.08 -6.84
C LEU A 5 1.77 -15.31 -7.06
N SER A 6 1.13 -16.16 -6.25
CA SER A 6 -0.27 -16.54 -6.45
C SER A 6 -1.00 -16.76 -5.13
N SER A 7 -2.33 -16.85 -5.22
CA SER A 7 -3.18 -17.34 -4.13
C SER A 7 -2.63 -18.66 -3.57
N PRO A 8 -2.68 -18.89 -2.24
CA PRO A 8 -3.33 -18.05 -1.23
C PRO A 8 -2.50 -16.86 -0.73
N THR A 9 -1.26 -16.67 -1.22
CA THR A 9 -0.34 -15.65 -0.65
C THR A 9 -0.81 -14.21 -0.89
N VAL A 10 -1.40 -13.93 -2.05
CA VAL A 10 -1.93 -12.61 -2.40
C VAL A 10 -3.31 -12.76 -3.03
N ALA A 11 -4.16 -11.76 -2.83
CA ALA A 11 -5.49 -11.70 -3.41
C ALA A 11 -5.87 -10.25 -3.77
N GLY A 12 -6.02 -9.99 -5.07
CA GLY A 12 -6.39 -8.66 -5.58
C GLY A 12 -5.29 -7.60 -5.42
N GLN A 13 -4.03 -8.00 -5.32
CA GLN A 13 -2.88 -7.15 -5.02
C GLN A 13 -2.61 -6.03 -6.04
N HIS A 14 -1.97 -4.96 -5.56
CA HIS A 14 -1.55 -3.81 -6.36
C HIS A 14 -0.13 -3.31 -6.00
N ALA A 15 0.39 -2.45 -6.88
CA ALA A 15 1.62 -1.67 -6.71
C ALA A 15 2.88 -2.46 -6.27
N PRO A 16 3.24 -3.58 -6.95
CA PRO A 16 4.50 -4.25 -6.66
C PRO A 16 5.68 -3.33 -6.95
N THR A 17 6.61 -3.21 -6.01
CA THR A 17 7.82 -2.39 -6.12
C THR A 17 9.05 -3.23 -5.79
N LEU A 18 10.02 -3.30 -6.71
CA LEU A 18 11.31 -3.93 -6.45
C LEU A 18 12.13 -3.04 -5.50
N LEU A 19 12.58 -3.61 -4.39
CA LEU A 19 13.40 -2.93 -3.40
C LEU A 19 14.89 -3.14 -3.69
N GLY A 20 15.74 -2.31 -3.08
CA GLY A 20 17.20 -2.36 -3.28
C GLY A 20 17.86 -3.66 -2.81
N ASN A 21 17.20 -4.42 -1.92
CA ASN A 21 17.65 -5.75 -1.48
C ASN A 21 17.20 -6.89 -2.41
N GLY A 22 16.49 -6.59 -3.50
CA GLY A 22 15.95 -7.58 -4.44
C GLY A 22 14.57 -8.13 -4.09
N ASN A 23 14.04 -7.80 -2.90
CA ASN A 23 12.68 -8.20 -2.52
C ASN A 23 11.63 -7.32 -3.20
N ILE A 24 10.37 -7.79 -3.20
CA ILE A 24 9.24 -7.08 -3.80
C ILE A 24 8.28 -6.66 -2.69
N LEU A 25 8.07 -5.35 -2.54
CA LEU A 25 7.03 -4.78 -1.67
C LEU A 25 5.69 -4.76 -2.40
N ILE A 26 4.64 -5.25 -1.76
CA ILE A 26 3.32 -5.43 -2.36
C ILE A 26 2.25 -4.94 -1.39
N PHE A 27 1.27 -4.19 -1.92
CA PHE A 27 0.01 -3.95 -1.23
C PHE A 27 -0.97 -5.08 -1.59
N ASP A 28 -1.22 -5.98 -0.64
CA ASP A 28 -2.14 -7.11 -0.81
C ASP A 28 -3.53 -6.70 -0.30
N ASN A 29 -4.44 -6.39 -1.23
CA ASN A 29 -5.78 -5.91 -0.90
C ASN A 29 -6.62 -6.95 -0.15
N GLY A 30 -6.34 -8.25 -0.36
CA GLY A 30 -7.00 -9.36 0.32
C GLY A 30 -8.43 -9.64 -0.14
N VAL A 31 -8.86 -9.15 -1.30
CA VAL A 31 -10.21 -9.40 -1.81
C VAL A 31 -10.31 -10.86 -2.22
N HIS A 32 -11.23 -11.60 -1.59
CA HIS A 32 -11.37 -13.06 -1.75
C HIS A 32 -10.12 -13.85 -1.34
N ARG A 33 -9.38 -13.37 -0.33
CA ARG A 33 -8.29 -14.14 0.28
C ARG A 33 -8.82 -15.51 0.76
N LEU A 34 -8.00 -16.54 0.59
CA LEU A 34 -8.32 -17.92 0.98
C LEU A 34 -7.62 -18.35 2.27
N ASP A 35 -6.80 -17.47 2.85
CA ASP A 35 -6.03 -17.72 4.07
C ASP A 35 -6.73 -17.21 5.35
N ASP A 36 -7.91 -16.58 5.23
CA ASP A 36 -8.72 -16.10 6.35
C ASP A 36 -10.21 -16.02 5.96
N SER A 37 -11.11 -16.09 6.93
CA SER A 37 -12.56 -15.99 6.71
C SER A 37 -13.02 -14.54 6.50
N MET A 38 -12.27 -13.55 6.97
CA MET A 38 -12.61 -12.13 6.85
C MET A 38 -11.62 -11.41 5.92
N PRO A 39 -12.09 -10.57 4.97
CA PRO A 39 -11.18 -9.80 4.14
C PRO A 39 -10.45 -8.73 4.95
N PHE A 40 -9.17 -8.56 4.66
CA PHE A 40 -8.33 -7.49 5.18
C PHE A 40 -7.18 -7.21 4.21
N SER A 41 -6.64 -6.00 4.27
CA SER A 41 -5.45 -5.63 3.53
C SER A 41 -4.19 -5.84 4.38
N ARG A 42 -3.08 -6.11 3.72
CA ARG A 42 -1.76 -6.16 4.34
C ARG A 42 -0.71 -5.60 3.38
N VAL A 43 0.40 -5.15 3.94
CA VAL A 43 1.59 -4.86 3.15
C VAL A 43 2.58 -5.98 3.39
N ILE A 44 3.09 -6.58 2.31
CA ILE A 44 4.05 -7.68 2.39
C ILE A 44 5.31 -7.34 1.60
N GLU A 45 6.45 -7.76 2.12
CA GLU A 45 7.70 -7.85 1.38
C GLU A 45 7.97 -9.33 1.10
N VAL A 46 8.15 -9.67 -0.18
CA VAL A 46 8.36 -11.05 -0.62
C VAL A 46 9.75 -11.19 -1.21
N ASP A 47 10.46 -12.22 -0.77
CA ASP A 47 11.67 -12.67 -1.44
C ASP A 47 11.28 -13.46 -2.71
N PRO A 48 11.58 -12.95 -3.92
CA PRO A 48 11.18 -13.62 -5.15
C PRO A 48 11.93 -14.93 -5.42
N ALA A 49 13.07 -15.19 -4.75
CA ALA A 49 13.80 -16.44 -4.90
C ALA A 49 13.10 -17.60 -4.16
N SER A 50 12.52 -17.33 -3.00
CA SER A 50 11.85 -18.34 -2.17
C SER A 50 10.33 -18.25 -2.14
N ASN A 51 9.75 -17.17 -2.67
CA ASN A 51 8.32 -16.80 -2.54
C ASN A 51 7.84 -16.66 -1.09
N LYS A 52 8.75 -16.50 -0.12
CA LYS A 52 8.40 -16.32 1.28
C LYS A 52 8.18 -14.84 1.59
N ILE A 53 7.22 -14.58 2.49
CA ILE A 53 7.02 -13.26 3.07
C ILE A 53 8.17 -13.00 4.05
N ALA A 54 9.07 -12.08 3.68
CA ALA A 54 10.22 -11.66 4.48
C ALA A 54 9.82 -10.62 5.54
N TRP A 55 8.80 -9.81 5.25
CA TRP A 55 8.23 -8.84 6.18
C TRP A 55 6.73 -8.63 5.91
N LYS A 56 5.97 -8.29 6.94
CA LYS A 56 4.54 -8.02 6.83
C LYS A 56 4.10 -6.94 7.81
N TYR A 57 3.36 -5.96 7.31
CA TYR A 57 2.47 -5.15 8.14
C TYR A 57 1.02 -5.59 7.96
N GLN A 58 0.34 -5.78 9.08
CA GLN A 58 -1.08 -6.10 9.17
C GLN A 58 -1.59 -5.54 10.48
N ASP A 59 -2.75 -4.86 10.43
CA ASP A 59 -3.33 -4.26 11.63
C ASP A 59 -3.84 -5.33 12.61
N ARG A 60 -4.08 -4.93 13.86
CA ARG A 60 -4.59 -5.79 14.93
C ARG A 60 -5.76 -5.09 15.64
N PRO A 61 -6.99 -5.58 15.47
CA PRO A 61 -7.39 -6.72 14.63
C PRO A 61 -7.24 -6.46 13.12
N ALA A 62 -7.12 -7.54 12.34
CA ALA A 62 -6.79 -7.47 10.91
C ALA A 62 -7.77 -6.63 10.08
N TRP A 63 -9.05 -6.66 10.44
CA TRP A 63 -10.12 -5.96 9.72
C TRP A 63 -10.13 -4.44 9.93
N ASN A 64 -9.25 -3.89 10.79
CA ASN A 64 -9.09 -2.44 10.93
C ASN A 64 -8.39 -1.79 9.73
N PHE A 65 -7.73 -2.58 8.90
CA PHE A 65 -7.06 -2.12 7.70
C PHE A 65 -7.61 -2.88 6.49
N PHE A 66 -8.39 -2.20 5.66
CA PHE A 66 -8.94 -2.81 4.46
C PHE A 66 -9.24 -1.80 3.36
N SER A 67 -8.54 -1.97 2.24
CA SER A 67 -8.84 -1.34 0.97
C SER A 67 -9.01 -2.45 -0.07
N PRO A 68 -10.24 -2.78 -0.52
CA PRO A 68 -10.45 -3.87 -1.50
C PRO A 68 -9.83 -3.58 -2.87
N ARG A 69 -9.50 -2.33 -3.17
CA ARG A 69 -8.93 -1.93 -4.46
C ARG A 69 -7.95 -0.78 -4.23
N MET A 70 -7.12 -0.51 -5.23
CA MET A 70 -6.14 0.58 -5.20
C MET A 70 -5.17 0.40 -4.01
N GLY A 71 -4.58 1.50 -3.55
CA GLY A 71 -3.61 1.48 -2.46
C GLY A 71 -2.20 1.25 -2.95
N ASN A 72 -1.26 1.61 -2.10
CA ASN A 72 0.15 1.34 -2.31
C ASN A 72 0.91 1.36 -0.98
N ALA A 73 2.11 0.83 -1.03
CA ALA A 73 3.11 1.02 0.01
C ALA A 73 4.41 1.51 -0.63
N GLN A 74 5.18 2.31 0.11
CA GLN A 74 6.48 2.82 -0.31
C GLN A 74 7.46 2.66 0.84
N ARG A 75 8.52 1.88 0.63
CA ARG A 75 9.67 1.86 1.54
C ARG A 75 10.39 3.20 1.47
N LEU A 76 10.58 3.84 2.61
CA LEU A 76 11.26 5.12 2.76
C LEU A 76 12.76 4.92 3.07
N PRO A 77 13.63 5.93 2.83
CA PRO A 77 15.07 5.81 3.09
C PRO A 77 15.45 5.52 4.55
N ASN A 78 14.60 5.89 5.51
CA ASN A 78 14.79 5.59 6.94
C ASN A 78 14.42 4.15 7.32
N GLY A 79 13.97 3.33 6.36
CA GLY A 79 13.54 1.95 6.60
C GLY A 79 12.05 1.79 6.89
N ASN A 80 11.33 2.88 7.21
CA ASN A 80 9.89 2.87 7.43
C ASN A 80 9.13 2.65 6.12
N THR A 81 7.85 2.34 6.23
CA THR A 81 6.97 2.17 5.08
C THR A 81 5.81 3.16 5.16
N LEU A 82 5.65 4.00 4.15
CA LEU A 82 4.45 4.80 3.95
C LEU A 82 3.38 3.94 3.26
N VAL A 83 2.16 3.94 3.80
CA VAL A 83 1.03 3.17 3.29
C VAL A 83 -0.11 4.12 2.94
N CYS A 84 -0.76 3.88 1.81
CA CYS A 84 -1.99 4.54 1.39
C CYS A 84 -3.15 3.54 1.49
N GLU A 85 -3.99 3.68 2.50
CA GLU A 85 -5.27 2.99 2.61
C GLU A 85 -6.33 3.77 1.81
N SER A 86 -6.47 3.39 0.55
CA SER A 86 -7.26 4.17 -0.42
C SER A 86 -8.72 4.34 -0.05
N SER A 87 -9.37 3.29 0.45
CA SER A 87 -10.81 3.31 0.76
C SER A 87 -11.21 4.33 1.82
N PHE A 88 -10.31 4.67 2.74
CA PHE A 88 -10.57 5.59 3.84
C PHE A 88 -9.79 6.91 3.71
N GLY A 89 -9.11 7.12 2.59
CA GLY A 89 -8.25 8.30 2.38
C GLY A 89 -7.20 8.45 3.48
N ARG A 90 -6.81 7.35 4.13
CA ARG A 90 -5.88 7.31 5.25
C ARG A 90 -4.49 7.01 4.72
N PHE A 91 -3.51 7.73 5.24
CA PHE A 91 -2.09 7.51 4.98
C PHE A 91 -1.40 7.37 6.32
N PHE A 92 -0.52 6.39 6.43
CA PHE A 92 0.22 6.18 7.66
C PHE A 92 1.63 5.69 7.38
N GLU A 93 2.55 6.07 8.24
CA GLU A 93 3.94 5.60 8.21
C GLU A 93 4.13 4.58 9.32
N VAL A 94 4.68 3.43 8.96
CA VAL A 94 4.93 2.32 9.87
C VAL A 94 6.42 1.99 9.94
N THR A 95 6.92 1.71 11.14
CA THR A 95 8.29 1.22 11.36
C THR A 95 8.48 -0.21 10.83
N ALA A 96 9.72 -0.70 10.79
CA ALA A 96 10.01 -2.08 10.43
C ALA A 96 9.38 -3.07 11.44
N GLU A 97 9.20 -2.65 12.69
CA GLU A 97 8.60 -3.42 13.78
C GLU A 97 7.07 -3.40 13.74
N GLY A 98 6.47 -2.56 12.88
CA GLY A 98 5.01 -2.48 12.70
C GLY A 98 4.33 -1.37 13.49
N GLU A 99 5.07 -0.44 14.08
CA GLU A 99 4.51 0.67 14.85
C GLU A 99 4.12 1.84 13.93
N ILE A 100 2.90 2.35 14.06
CA ILE A 100 2.48 3.56 13.34
C ILE A 100 3.10 4.79 14.03
N VAL A 101 3.93 5.52 13.30
CA VAL A 101 4.64 6.71 13.81
C VAL A 101 4.14 8.03 13.24
N TRP A 102 3.32 7.97 12.20
CA TRP A 102 2.64 9.12 11.62
C TRP A 102 1.36 8.67 10.92
N GLU A 103 0.33 9.51 10.97
CA GLU A 103 -0.96 9.23 10.35
C GLU A 103 -1.62 10.54 9.89
N TYR A 104 -2.30 10.48 8.74
CA TYR A 104 -3.13 11.56 8.21
C TYR A 104 -4.33 10.97 7.48
N VAL A 105 -5.48 11.62 7.61
CA VAL A 105 -6.71 11.28 6.89
C VAL A 105 -7.09 12.44 6.00
N ASN A 106 -7.31 12.17 4.71
CA ASN A 106 -7.77 13.16 3.74
C ASN A 106 -9.11 13.77 4.21
N PRO A 107 -9.17 15.09 4.53
CA PRO A 107 -10.39 15.75 4.99
C PRO A 107 -11.31 16.16 3.84
N PHE A 108 -10.88 15.98 2.58
CA PHE A 108 -11.64 16.39 1.40
C PHE A 108 -12.54 15.26 0.93
N PHE A 109 -13.84 15.44 1.14
CA PHE A 109 -14.89 14.54 0.70
C PHE A 109 -15.50 15.04 -0.61
N GLY A 110 -15.72 14.13 -1.54
CA GLY A 110 -16.34 14.41 -2.82
C GLY A 110 -17.21 13.25 -3.28
N ARG A 111 -17.84 13.42 -4.44
CA ARG A 111 -18.58 12.35 -5.09
C ARG A 111 -17.63 11.16 -5.33
N PRO A 112 -17.93 9.95 -4.82
CA PRO A 112 -17.05 8.82 -4.97
C PRO A 112 -16.89 8.46 -6.46
N PHE A 113 -15.68 8.06 -6.81
CA PHE A 113 -15.36 7.60 -8.17
C PHE A 113 -16.12 6.31 -8.52
N PHE A 114 -16.26 5.41 -7.54
CA PHE A 114 -17.07 4.22 -7.66
C PHE A 114 -18.52 4.54 -7.29
N ALA A 115 -19.45 3.91 -8.01
CA ALA A 115 -20.89 4.14 -7.91
C ALA A 115 -21.39 4.30 -6.46
N GLY A 116 -22.42 5.12 -6.32
CA GLY A 116 -23.13 5.37 -5.07
C GLY A 116 -24.34 6.24 -5.36
N GLU A 117 -25.24 6.33 -4.39
CA GLU A 117 -26.34 7.29 -4.45
C GLU A 117 -25.79 8.70 -4.69
N PRO A 118 -26.50 9.61 -5.37
CA PRO A 118 -26.02 10.96 -5.68
C PRO A 118 -25.51 11.76 -4.48
N THR A 119 -25.99 11.43 -3.27
CA THR A 119 -25.60 12.05 -1.99
C THR A 119 -24.39 11.40 -1.32
N THR A 120 -23.91 10.27 -1.84
CA THR A 120 -22.75 9.56 -1.27
C THR A 120 -21.51 10.44 -1.41
N GLN A 121 -20.74 10.54 -0.33
CA GLN A 121 -19.44 11.19 -0.32
C GLN A 121 -18.37 10.20 0.13
N GLY A 122 -17.17 10.36 -0.41
CA GLY A 122 -16.00 9.63 0.02
C GLY A 122 -14.74 10.49 -0.14
N ASN A 123 -13.69 10.12 0.59
CA ASN A 123 -12.41 10.81 0.59
C ASN A 123 -11.30 9.95 -0.05
N LEU A 124 -11.68 9.01 -0.92
CA LEU A 124 -10.80 7.98 -1.47
C LEU A 124 -9.60 8.60 -2.18
N VAL A 125 -8.42 8.03 -1.96
CA VAL A 125 -7.19 8.46 -2.64
C VAL A 125 -6.53 7.28 -3.32
N PHE A 126 -6.26 7.39 -4.62
CA PHE A 126 -5.74 6.28 -5.42
C PHE A 126 -4.35 5.79 -4.98
N ARG A 127 -3.45 6.73 -4.65
CA ARG A 127 -2.04 6.47 -4.31
C ARG A 127 -1.46 7.67 -3.57
N ALA A 128 -0.50 7.42 -2.67
CA ALA A 128 0.35 8.45 -2.10
C ALA A 128 1.83 8.05 -2.18
N LEU A 129 2.69 9.02 -2.50
CA LEU A 129 4.14 8.86 -2.51
C LEU A 129 4.76 10.02 -1.74
N ARG A 130 5.83 9.73 -1.00
CA ARG A 130 6.69 10.73 -0.38
C ARG A 130 8.00 10.77 -1.13
N TYR A 131 8.39 11.97 -1.54
CA TYR A 131 9.68 12.24 -2.15
C TYR A 131 10.57 12.99 -1.17
N SER A 132 11.83 12.58 -1.08
CA SER A 132 12.90 13.36 -0.47
C SER A 132 13.18 14.65 -1.26
N ALA A 133 13.81 15.63 -0.62
CA ALA A 133 14.23 16.85 -1.29
C ALA A 133 15.14 16.57 -2.51
N ASP A 134 16.00 15.56 -2.40
CA ASP A 134 16.90 15.15 -3.48
C ASP A 134 16.15 14.53 -4.66
N GLU A 135 15.13 13.69 -4.41
CA GLU A 135 14.28 13.14 -5.47
C GLU A 135 13.52 14.24 -6.20
N ILE A 136 12.99 15.23 -5.45
CA ILE A 136 12.33 16.40 -6.03
C ILE A 136 13.33 17.21 -6.88
N GLY A 137 14.55 17.41 -6.37
CA GLY A 137 15.63 18.08 -7.08
C GLY A 137 15.96 17.42 -8.42
N ARG A 138 16.15 16.09 -8.41
CA ARG A 138 16.39 15.29 -9.62
C ARG A 138 15.23 15.38 -10.62
N ALA A 139 14.00 15.23 -10.14
CA ALA A 139 12.80 15.32 -11.01
C ALA A 139 12.66 16.70 -11.67
N LYS A 140 13.01 17.78 -10.97
CA LYS A 140 13.00 19.14 -11.55
C LYS A 140 14.11 19.34 -12.58
N ALA A 141 15.27 18.73 -12.40
CA ALA A 141 16.39 18.85 -13.34
C ALA A 141 16.08 18.19 -14.69
N THR A 142 15.39 17.04 -14.69
CA THR A 142 14.99 16.34 -15.92
C THR A 142 13.92 17.08 -16.73
N ALA A 143 13.13 17.96 -16.08
CA ALA A 143 12.10 18.75 -16.76
C ALA A 143 12.66 20.01 -17.47
N ARG A 144 13.95 20.32 -17.28
CA ARG A 144 14.62 21.50 -17.84
C ARG A 144 15.61 21.17 -18.97
N ALA A 145 15.76 19.89 -19.30
CA ALA A 145 16.55 19.40 -20.44
C ALA A 145 15.61 19.03 -21.59
#